data_AF-A0A5B8NPV3-F1
#
_entry.id   AF-A0A5B8NPV3-F1
#
_cell.length_a   1.000
_cell.length_b   1.000
_cell.length_c   1.000
_cell.angle_alpha   90.00
_cell.angle_beta   90.00
_cell.angle_gamma   90.00
#
_symmetry.space_group_name_H-M   'P 1'
#
loop_
_entity.id
_entity.type
_entity.pdbx_description
1 polymer ?
#
loop_
_entity_poly.entity_id
_entity_poly.type
_entity_poly.pdbx_seq_one_letter_code
_entity_poly.pdbx_strand_id
1 'polypeptide(L)'
;MLFTKIAKFGLSALIASTALTSLSSPATAEAISTSNSESVMTLSYAQNDIDTQSVNPDLNGKWYLEWTEGGVKHQGKLLMNGDSGKLYVDTDVTRRPIRQNIRLQRTRKGFILQGSNPTHPNYSPDQFHFELGNNPNDIINVENCSTGPCFPVKARQVWSR
;
A
#
# COMPACT_ATOMS: atom_id res chain seq x y z
N MET A 1 -43.15 -2.81 -42.29
CA MET A 1 -43.47 -4.01 -41.50
C MET A 1 -42.32 -4.29 -40.56
N LEU A 2 -42.64 -4.45 -39.28
CA LEU A 2 -41.75 -4.47 -38.11
C LEU A 2 -41.12 -5.87 -37.95
N PHE A 3 -39.80 -5.99 -37.77
CA PHE A 3 -39.16 -7.24 -37.36
C PHE A 3 -38.88 -7.21 -35.85
N THR A 4 -39.63 -8.02 -35.10
CA THR A 4 -39.51 -8.14 -33.64
C THR A 4 -38.43 -9.15 -33.28
N LYS A 5 -37.38 -8.70 -32.59
CA LYS A 5 -36.38 -9.55 -31.92
C LYS A 5 -36.92 -9.99 -30.56
N ILE A 6 -36.80 -11.27 -30.20
CA ILE A 6 -37.04 -11.78 -28.85
C ILE A 6 -35.80 -12.56 -28.41
N ALA A 7 -35.04 -12.01 -27.46
CA ALA A 7 -33.95 -12.70 -26.79
C ALA A 7 -34.46 -13.29 -25.46
N LYS A 8 -34.26 -14.59 -25.27
CA LYS A 8 -34.53 -15.31 -24.03
C LYS A 8 -33.34 -15.16 -23.09
N PHE A 9 -33.52 -14.54 -21.93
CA PHE A 9 -32.56 -14.59 -20.83
C PHE A 9 -33.01 -15.64 -19.81
N GLY A 10 -32.20 -16.69 -19.65
CA GLY A 10 -32.36 -17.67 -18.58
C GLY A 10 -31.69 -17.17 -17.31
N LEU A 11 -32.47 -17.03 -16.23
CA LEU A 11 -31.95 -16.83 -14.88
C LEU A 11 -31.80 -18.20 -14.21
N SER A 12 -30.57 -18.56 -13.84
CA SER A 12 -30.30 -19.68 -12.93
C SER A 12 -30.31 -19.18 -11.49
N ALA A 13 -31.16 -19.79 -10.67
CA ALA A 13 -31.28 -19.52 -9.24
C ALA A 13 -30.15 -20.20 -8.45
N LEU A 14 -29.58 -19.48 -7.47
CA LEU A 14 -28.68 -20.02 -6.45
C LEU A 14 -29.46 -20.12 -5.13
N ILE A 15 -29.66 -21.35 -4.67
CA ILE A 15 -30.22 -21.68 -3.37
C ILE A 15 -29.04 -22.14 -2.50
N ALA A 16 -28.84 -21.51 -1.34
CA ALA A 16 -27.97 -22.05 -0.30
C ALA A 16 -28.59 -21.78 1.08
N SER A 17 -28.93 -22.88 1.77
CA SER A 17 -29.66 -22.92 3.02
C SER A 17 -28.72 -22.88 4.24
N THR A 18 -29.13 -22.06 5.23
CA THR A 18 -29.12 -22.24 6.69
C THR A 18 -27.99 -22.98 7.42
N ALA A 19 -27.47 -22.34 8.48
CA ALA A 19 -27.45 -22.94 9.82
C ALA A 19 -27.50 -21.86 10.93
N LEU A 20 -28.43 -22.05 11.88
CA LEU A 20 -28.59 -21.35 13.14
C LEU A 20 -27.79 -22.06 14.23
N THR A 21 -27.08 -21.32 15.08
CA THR A 21 -26.82 -21.73 16.47
C THR A 21 -26.93 -20.53 17.41
N SER A 22 -27.77 -20.70 18.42
CA SER A 22 -28.14 -19.79 19.48
C SER A 22 -27.09 -19.80 20.61
N LEU A 23 -26.70 -18.63 21.12
CA LEU A 23 -26.04 -18.48 22.42
C LEU A 23 -26.96 -17.77 23.40
N SER A 24 -27.29 -18.44 24.50
CA SER A 24 -27.94 -17.89 25.70
C SER A 24 -26.88 -17.42 26.72
N SER A 25 -27.16 -16.30 27.39
CA SER A 25 -26.40 -15.66 28.49
C SER A 25 -26.98 -16.08 29.87
N PRO A 26 -26.61 -15.49 31.04
CA PRO A 26 -25.31 -15.32 31.73
C PRO A 26 -25.29 -15.85 33.20
N ALA A 27 -24.08 -15.84 33.80
CA ALA A 27 -23.70 -15.65 35.23
C ALA A 27 -24.13 -16.62 36.36
N THR A 28 -23.12 -17.20 37.06
CA THR A 28 -22.83 -17.00 38.51
C THR A 28 -21.43 -17.52 38.86
N ALA A 29 -20.74 -16.80 39.75
CA ALA A 29 -19.33 -16.92 40.11
C ALA A 29 -19.10 -17.76 41.39
N GLU A 30 -17.87 -18.31 41.54
CA GLU A 30 -17.16 -18.69 42.80
C GLU A 30 -15.75 -19.19 42.37
N ALA A 31 -14.62 -18.51 42.56
CA ALA A 31 -13.83 -18.12 43.75
C ALA A 31 -12.63 -19.07 44.09
N ILE A 32 -11.43 -18.60 43.70
CA ILE A 32 -10.15 -18.53 44.46
C ILE A 32 -9.10 -19.69 44.41
N SER A 33 -7.94 -19.30 43.83
CA SER A 33 -6.52 -19.64 44.09
C SER A 33 -5.93 -21.00 43.72
N THR A 34 -4.94 -21.01 42.80
CA THR A 34 -3.49 -21.00 43.12
C THR A 34 -2.63 -21.23 41.85
N SER A 35 -1.52 -20.49 41.76
CA SER A 35 -0.27 -20.71 40.98
C SER A 35 -0.22 -20.56 39.45
N ASN A 36 0.56 -19.55 39.04
CA ASN A 36 1.54 -19.50 37.96
C ASN A 36 1.21 -20.05 36.56
N SER A 37 0.98 -19.13 35.62
CA SER A 37 1.83 -18.87 34.43
C SER A 37 0.95 -18.33 33.31
N GLU A 38 1.13 -17.05 32.98
CA GLU A 38 0.44 -16.40 31.87
C GLU A 38 0.88 -17.02 30.53
N SER A 39 0.07 -17.91 29.95
CA SER A 39 0.19 -18.30 28.55
C SER A 39 -0.53 -17.27 27.69
N VAL A 40 0.14 -16.14 27.48
CA VAL A 40 -0.16 -15.26 26.34
C VAL A 40 -0.03 -16.13 25.09
N MET A 41 -1.10 -16.21 24.33
CA MET A 41 -1.17 -16.96 23.07
C MET A 41 -0.27 -16.26 22.04
N THR A 42 1.02 -16.59 22.06
CA THR A 42 2.01 -16.08 21.12
C THR A 42 1.72 -16.71 19.75
N LEU A 43 1.12 -15.94 18.83
CA LEU A 43 1.15 -16.30 17.42
C LEU A 43 2.61 -16.31 16.98
N SER A 44 3.17 -17.52 16.83
CA SER A 44 4.47 -17.73 16.21
C SER A 44 4.33 -17.49 14.70
N TYR A 45 4.35 -16.22 14.29
CA TYR A 45 4.86 -15.91 12.96
C TYR A 45 6.35 -16.25 13.02
N ALA A 46 6.75 -17.32 12.36
CA ALA A 46 8.15 -17.55 12.02
C ALA A 46 8.57 -16.42 11.07
N GLN A 47 8.86 -15.26 11.66
CA GLN A 47 9.64 -14.21 11.05
C GLN A 47 11.00 -14.86 10.80
N ASN A 48 11.23 -15.30 9.57
CA ASN A 48 12.58 -15.28 9.04
C ASN A 48 13.00 -13.81 9.11
N ASP A 49 13.60 -13.43 10.24
CA ASP A 49 14.35 -12.20 10.45
C ASP A 49 15.54 -12.24 9.51
N ILE A 50 15.26 -12.00 8.23
CA ILE A 50 16.24 -11.38 7.36
C ILE A 50 16.45 -10.02 8.00
N ASP A 51 17.64 -9.81 8.52
CA ASP A 51 18.10 -8.54 9.06
C ASP A 51 17.92 -7.43 8.03
N THR A 52 16.73 -6.82 8.05
CA THR A 52 16.33 -5.72 7.19
C THR A 52 17.01 -4.41 7.61
N GLN A 53 17.80 -4.42 8.69
CA GLN A 53 18.59 -3.27 9.13
C GLN A 53 19.91 -3.13 8.37
N SER A 54 20.39 -4.20 7.72
CA SER A 54 21.70 -4.22 7.03
C SER A 54 21.67 -3.73 5.57
N VAL A 55 20.48 -3.51 4.99
CA VAL A 55 20.32 -3.05 3.61
C VAL A 55 19.87 -1.58 3.62
N ASN A 56 20.85 -0.67 3.67
CA ASN A 56 20.61 0.77 3.68
C ASN A 56 20.91 1.41 2.31
N PRO A 57 19.91 1.48 1.42
CA PRO A 57 19.63 2.70 0.69
C PRO A 57 18.41 3.34 1.35
N ASP A 58 18.61 3.90 2.53
CA ASP A 58 17.64 4.82 3.09
C ASP A 58 17.44 5.86 1.99
N LEU A 59 16.23 5.92 1.43
CA LEU A 59 15.88 6.81 0.32
C LEU A 59 16.00 8.30 0.71
N ASN A 60 16.70 8.60 1.80
CA ASN A 60 17.14 9.88 2.30
C ASN A 60 17.55 10.85 1.19
N GLY A 61 17.15 12.09 1.40
CA GLY A 61 17.43 13.19 0.50
C GLY A 61 16.26 13.48 -0.43
N LYS A 62 16.60 14.03 -1.59
CA LYS A 62 15.63 14.57 -2.55
C LYS A 62 15.61 13.71 -3.80
N TRP A 63 14.42 13.35 -4.25
CA TRP A 63 14.21 12.59 -5.47
C TRP A 63 13.24 13.32 -6.39
N TYR A 64 13.53 13.29 -7.67
CA TYR A 64 12.58 13.65 -8.72
C TYR A 64 11.98 12.37 -9.30
N LEU A 65 10.66 12.33 -9.36
CA LEU A 65 9.88 11.23 -9.90
C LEU A 65 9.08 11.73 -11.10
N GLU A 66 8.97 10.93 -12.15
CA GLU A 66 8.12 11.23 -13.31
C GLU A 66 7.40 9.97 -13.76
N TRP A 67 6.08 10.05 -13.90
CA TRP A 67 5.24 8.94 -14.37
C TRP A 67 4.03 9.47 -15.13
N THR A 68 3.39 8.56 -15.87
CA THR A 68 2.15 8.84 -16.60
C THR A 68 1.11 7.79 -16.23
N GLU A 69 -0.04 8.25 -15.78
CA GLU A 69 -1.17 7.42 -15.39
C GLU A 69 -2.42 7.90 -16.13
N GLY A 70 -3.14 7.00 -16.81
CA GLY A 70 -4.36 7.37 -17.55
C GLY A 70 -4.15 8.46 -18.61
N GLY A 71 -2.93 8.60 -19.15
CA GLY A 71 -2.56 9.67 -20.09
C GLY A 71 -2.22 11.01 -19.44
N VAL A 72 -2.29 11.12 -18.11
CA VAL A 72 -1.95 12.33 -17.35
C VAL A 72 -0.52 12.23 -16.86
N LYS A 73 0.28 13.25 -17.19
CA LYS A 73 1.68 13.35 -16.74
C LYS A 73 1.75 13.87 -15.31
N HIS A 74 2.59 13.23 -14.50
CA HIS A 74 2.84 13.58 -13.11
C HIS A 74 4.33 13.84 -12.91
N GLN A 75 4.64 14.88 -12.12
CA GLN A 75 6.00 15.23 -11.73
C GLN A 75 6.08 15.32 -10.21
N GLY A 76 6.82 14.41 -9.59
CA GLY A 76 6.98 14.30 -8.15
C GLY A 76 8.31 14.89 -7.66
N LYS A 77 8.26 15.64 -6.56
CA LYS A 77 9.42 15.99 -5.73
C LYS A 77 9.25 15.28 -4.39
N LEU A 78 10.03 14.24 -4.18
CA LEU A 78 10.03 13.44 -2.97
C LEU A 78 11.17 13.90 -2.05
N LEU A 79 10.86 14.22 -0.80
CA LEU A 79 11.84 14.50 0.24
C LEU A 79 11.69 13.45 1.33
N MET A 80 12.73 12.64 1.51
CA MET A 80 12.77 11.57 2.52
C MET A 80 13.78 11.89 3.62
N ASN A 81 13.42 11.50 4.84
CA ASN A 81 14.27 11.50 6.02
C ASN A 81 13.93 10.26 6.86
N GLY A 82 14.82 9.28 6.83
CA GLY A 82 14.59 7.92 7.29
C GLY A 82 13.37 7.29 6.62
N ASP A 83 12.47 6.76 7.44
CA ASP A 83 11.30 6.01 6.98
C ASP A 83 10.08 6.90 6.67
N SER A 84 10.28 8.21 6.60
CA SER A 84 9.20 9.16 6.39
C SER A 84 9.60 10.30 5.47
N GLY A 85 8.60 10.90 4.82
CA GLY A 85 8.86 11.97 3.88
C GLY A 85 7.62 12.76 3.47
N LYS A 86 7.83 13.63 2.50
CA LYS A 86 6.80 14.40 1.82
C LYS A 86 6.96 14.24 0.33
N LEU A 87 5.85 14.06 -0.37
CA LEU A 87 5.79 14.10 -1.82
C LEU A 87 4.97 15.31 -2.25
N TYR A 88 5.51 16.04 -3.22
CA TYR A 88 4.84 17.14 -3.90
C TYR A 88 4.65 16.73 -5.35
N VAL A 89 3.42 16.69 -5.83
CA VAL A 89 3.07 16.24 -7.18
C VAL A 89 2.49 17.40 -7.95
N ASP A 90 3.14 17.74 -9.06
CA ASP A 90 2.60 18.61 -10.09
C ASP A 90 1.97 17.74 -11.18
N THR A 91 0.75 18.07 -11.59
CA THR A 91 0.01 17.35 -12.63
C THR A 91 -0.87 18.32 -13.41
N ASP A 92 -1.01 18.10 -14.71
CA ASP A 92 -1.72 19.02 -15.63
C ASP A 92 -3.21 19.14 -15.33
N VAL A 93 -3.78 18.21 -14.56
CA VAL A 93 -5.20 18.22 -14.17
C VAL A 93 -5.49 19.08 -12.94
N THR A 94 -4.46 19.46 -12.17
CA THR A 94 -4.64 20.28 -10.96
C THR A 94 -3.97 21.63 -11.10
N ARG A 95 -4.63 22.68 -10.59
CA ARG A 95 -4.09 24.05 -10.62
C ARG A 95 -3.00 24.30 -9.57
N ARG A 96 -2.81 23.38 -8.62
CA ARG A 96 -1.90 23.53 -7.48
C ARG A 96 -1.20 22.21 -7.22
N PRO A 97 0.08 22.25 -6.79
CA PRO A 97 0.80 21.05 -6.39
C PRO A 97 0.05 20.30 -5.29
N ILE A 98 -0.01 18.98 -5.41
CA ILE A 98 -0.60 18.09 -4.43
C ILE A 98 0.48 17.65 -3.47
N ARG A 99 0.28 17.91 -2.17
CA ARG A 99 1.20 17.46 -1.12
C ARG A 99 0.61 16.27 -0.40
N GLN A 100 1.44 15.28 -0.11
CA GLN A 100 1.07 14.13 0.72
C GLN A 100 2.22 13.71 1.62
N ASN A 101 1.90 12.96 2.67
CA ASN A 101 2.89 12.31 3.53
C ASN A 101 3.35 11.01 2.87
N ILE A 102 4.61 10.65 3.06
CA ILE A 102 5.16 9.37 2.61
C ILE A 102 5.68 8.59 3.81
N ARG A 103 5.44 7.28 3.82
CA ARG A 103 6.05 6.29 4.72
C ARG A 103 6.78 5.26 3.89
N LEU A 104 7.99 4.89 4.30
CA LEU A 104 8.77 3.82 3.69
C LEU A 104 8.50 2.52 4.45
N GLN A 105 8.21 1.46 3.69
CA GLN A 105 8.14 0.10 4.17
C GLN A 105 9.21 -0.73 3.46
N ARG A 106 10.09 -1.37 4.22
CA ARG A 106 11.10 -2.29 3.68
C ARG A 106 10.45 -3.63 3.33
N THR A 107 10.88 -4.22 2.23
CA THR A 107 10.45 -5.54 1.74
C THR A 107 11.67 -6.38 1.41
N ARG A 108 11.48 -7.67 1.14
CA ARG A 108 12.59 -8.56 0.73
C ARG A 108 13.23 -8.19 -0.61
N LYS A 109 12.55 -7.41 -1.46
CA LYS A 109 12.99 -7.07 -2.82
C LYS A 109 13.28 -5.56 -2.99
N GLY A 110 13.22 -4.78 -1.92
CA GLY A 110 13.36 -3.32 -1.97
C GLY A 110 12.36 -2.61 -1.06
N PHE A 111 11.69 -1.56 -1.53
CA PHE A 111 10.85 -0.70 -0.69
C PHE A 111 9.49 -0.40 -1.29
N ILE A 112 8.53 -0.14 -0.42
CA ILE A 112 7.25 0.44 -0.79
C ILE A 112 7.16 1.81 -0.12
N LEU A 113 6.94 2.86 -0.91
CA LEU A 113 6.57 4.18 -0.40
C LEU A 113 5.06 4.30 -0.42
N GLN A 114 4.46 4.53 0.74
CA GLN A 114 3.02 4.67 0.93
C GLN A 114 2.65 6.12 1.20
N GLY A 115 1.85 6.68 0.30
CA GLY A 115 1.24 7.99 0.39
C GLY A 115 0.08 8.03 1.37
N SER A 116 -0.13 9.19 1.99
CA SER A 116 -1.32 9.46 2.80
C SER A 116 -1.64 10.95 2.89
N ASN A 117 -2.91 11.25 3.13
CA ASN A 117 -3.44 12.61 3.35
C ASN A 117 -3.05 13.61 2.23
N PRO A 118 -3.41 13.33 0.96
CA PRO A 118 -3.20 14.27 -0.11
C PRO A 118 -3.98 15.57 0.14
N THR A 119 -3.39 16.71 -0.20
CA THR A 119 -4.05 18.02 -0.04
C THR A 119 -5.21 18.24 -1.00
N HIS A 120 -5.32 17.45 -2.07
CA HIS A 120 -6.40 17.52 -3.04
C HIS A 120 -7.39 16.37 -2.79
N PRO A 121 -8.69 16.64 -2.55
CA PRO A 121 -9.65 15.63 -2.10
C PRO A 121 -9.93 14.53 -3.14
N ASN A 122 -9.80 14.84 -4.43
CA ASN A 122 -10.03 13.88 -5.52
C ASN A 122 -8.75 13.18 -5.99
N TYR A 123 -7.65 13.33 -5.25
CA TYR A 123 -6.39 12.67 -5.57
C TYR A 123 -6.19 11.48 -4.65
N SER A 124 -5.95 10.31 -5.21
CA SER A 124 -5.64 9.10 -4.43
C SER A 124 -4.20 9.18 -3.91
N PRO A 125 -3.92 8.74 -2.67
CA PRO A 125 -2.54 8.68 -2.19
C PRO A 125 -1.66 7.81 -3.09
N ASP A 126 -0.45 8.26 -3.35
CA ASP A 126 0.47 7.53 -4.23
C ASP A 126 1.11 6.33 -3.53
N GLN A 127 1.29 5.23 -4.23
CA GLN A 127 2.06 4.08 -3.77
C GLN A 127 3.15 3.74 -4.78
N PHE A 128 4.42 3.85 -4.36
CA PHE A 128 5.57 3.53 -5.20
C PHE A 128 6.26 2.26 -4.75
N HIS A 129 6.66 1.42 -5.68
CA HIS A 129 7.46 0.22 -5.44
C HIS A 129 8.85 0.46 -6.01
N PHE A 130 9.87 0.31 -5.19
CA PHE A 130 11.27 0.41 -5.55
C PHE A 130 11.86 -0.99 -5.46
N GLU A 131 12.31 -1.53 -6.59
CA GLU A 131 12.99 -2.82 -6.63
C GLU A 131 14.50 -2.62 -6.58
N LEU A 132 15.15 -3.41 -5.73
CA LEU A 132 16.60 -3.45 -5.62
C LEU A 132 17.18 -4.58 -6.45
N GLY A 133 18.32 -4.29 -7.07
CA GLY A 133 19.15 -5.30 -7.72
C GLY A 133 19.91 -6.15 -6.71
N ASN A 134 20.92 -6.87 -7.20
CA ASN A 134 21.79 -7.70 -6.36
C ASN A 134 22.60 -6.87 -5.35
N ASN A 135 22.80 -5.58 -5.64
CA ASN A 135 23.42 -4.64 -4.73
C ASN A 135 22.33 -3.89 -3.96
N PRO A 136 22.48 -3.75 -2.63
CA PRO A 136 21.48 -3.07 -1.80
C PRO A 136 21.29 -1.60 -2.20
N ASN A 137 22.26 -0.98 -2.87
CA ASN A 137 22.18 0.43 -3.29
C ASN A 137 21.72 0.63 -4.73
N ASP A 138 21.44 -0.45 -5.46
CA ASP A 138 21.11 -0.40 -6.87
C ASP A 138 19.59 -0.52 -7.05
N ILE A 139 18.93 0.58 -7.42
CA ILE A 139 17.51 0.58 -7.74
C ILE A 139 17.37 0.23 -9.22
N ILE A 140 16.80 -0.94 -9.49
CA ILE A 140 16.68 -1.47 -10.86
C ILE A 140 15.33 -1.17 -11.50
N ASN A 141 14.29 -0.97 -10.69
CA ASN A 141 12.95 -0.64 -11.17
C ASN A 141 12.21 0.24 -10.16
N VAL A 142 11.40 1.16 -10.66
CA VAL A 142 10.50 1.97 -9.85
C VAL A 142 9.14 2.04 -10.53
N GLU A 143 8.09 1.75 -9.79
CA GLU A 143 6.71 1.73 -10.29
C GLU A 143 5.76 2.48 -9.36
N ASN A 144 4.68 3.03 -9.92
CA ASN A 144 3.56 3.58 -9.18
C ASN A 144 2.36 2.65 -9.34
N CYS A 145 1.82 2.14 -8.23
CA CYS A 145 0.73 1.16 -8.20
C CYS A 145 -0.51 1.70 -7.47
N SER A 146 -0.76 3.01 -7.57
CA SER A 146 -1.74 3.71 -6.71
C SER A 146 -3.20 3.39 -7.04
N THR A 147 -3.51 3.14 -8.31
CA THR A 147 -4.90 2.99 -8.79
C THR A 147 -5.21 1.64 -9.44
N GLY A 148 -4.33 0.65 -9.25
CA GLY A 148 -4.49 -0.70 -9.79
C GLY A 148 -3.23 -1.17 -10.53
N PRO A 149 -3.20 -1.18 -11.88
CA PRO A 149 -1.98 -1.53 -12.62
C PRO A 149 -0.80 -0.65 -12.22
N CYS A 150 0.38 -1.23 -12.16
CA CYS A 150 1.62 -0.51 -11.89
C CYS A 150 2.13 0.18 -13.16
N PHE A 151 2.57 1.43 -13.03
CA PHE A 151 3.13 2.23 -14.12
C PHE A 151 4.61 2.50 -13.86
N PRO A 152 5.48 2.48 -14.89
CA PRO A 152 6.89 2.78 -14.72
C PRO A 152 7.10 4.23 -14.29
N VAL A 153 8.04 4.42 -13.36
CA VAL A 153 8.42 5.72 -12.80
C VAL A 153 9.89 5.96 -13.09
N LYS A 154 10.20 7.12 -13.67
CA LYS A 154 11.59 7.60 -13.76
C LYS A 154 11.95 8.25 -12.44
N ALA A 155 12.85 7.63 -11.68
CA ALA A 155 13.34 8.16 -10.41
C ALA A 155 14.78 8.66 -10.54
N ARG A 156 15.06 9.83 -9.98
CA ARG A 156 16.42 10.39 -9.93
C ARG A 156 16.68 11.03 -8.57
N GLN A 157 17.65 10.50 -7.83
CA GLN A 157 18.15 11.14 -6.63
C GLN A 157 18.95 12.40 -6.97
N VAL A 158 18.82 13.42 -6.14
CA VAL A 158 19.61 14.64 -6.21
C VAL A 158 20.32 14.84 -4.90
N TRP A 159 21.63 14.66 -4.93
CA TRP A 159 22.52 14.94 -3.81
C TRP A 159 22.47 16.43 -3.49
N SER A 160 22.06 16.80 -2.27
CA SER A 160 22.34 18.14 -1.77
C SER A 160 23.81 18.17 -1.37
N ARG A 161 24.59 19.05 -2.03
CA ARG A 161 25.93 19.41 -1.59
C ARG A 161 25.90 20.01 -0.19
#